data_AF-A0A4R0D8S0-F1
#
_entry.id   AF-A0A4R0D8S0-F1
#
_cell.length_a   1.000
_cell.length_b   1.000
_cell.length_c   1.000
_cell.angle_alpha   90.00
_cell.angle_beta   90.00
_cell.angle_gamma   90.00
#
_symmetry.space_group_name_H-M   'P 1'
#
loop_
_entity.id
_entity.type
_entity.pdbx_description
1 polymer ?
#
loop_
_entity_poly.entity_id
_entity_poly.type
_entity_poly.pdbx_seq_one_letter_code
_entity_poly.pdbx_strand_id
1 'polypeptide(L)'
;MNLNDTKVVVAIENAVCDQLEASGIKADPFRLDGEKIVQVILEQLGDYVVVPKEPTEAMLRAANDHVMNTHATPFSAYKVMIEAVQE
;
A
#
# COMPACT_ATOMS: atom_id res chain seq x y z
N MET A 1 2.39 5.97 -6.05
CA MET A 1 1.76 6.72 -4.93
C MET A 1 2.88 7.38 -4.13
N ASN A 2 2.81 8.68 -3.84
CA ASN A 2 3.80 9.31 -2.98
C ASN A 2 3.41 9.07 -1.51
N LEU A 3 4.10 8.17 -0.83
CA LEU A 3 3.84 7.83 0.59
C LEU A 3 4.05 9.03 1.52
N ASN A 4 4.85 10.01 1.10
CA ASN A 4 5.06 11.27 1.82
C ASN A 4 4.02 12.35 1.49
N ASP A 5 3.03 12.04 0.65
CA ASP A 5 1.90 12.95 0.41
C ASP A 5 1.17 13.18 1.74
N THR A 6 0.99 14.46 2.10
CA THR A 6 0.33 14.87 3.34
C THR A 6 -1.01 14.19 3.55
N LYS A 7 -1.78 13.91 2.49
CA LYS A 7 -3.07 13.20 2.60
C LYS A 7 -2.91 11.76 3.06
N VAL A 8 -1.85 11.07 2.62
CA VAL A 8 -1.54 9.69 3.02
C VAL A 8 -1.07 9.65 4.46
N VAL A 9 -0.17 10.57 4.84
CA VAL A 9 0.31 10.72 6.22
C VAL A 9 -0.86 10.94 7.19
N VAL A 10 -1.75 11.89 6.88
CA VAL A 10 -2.92 12.19 7.73
C VAL A 10 -3.89 11.00 7.81
N ALA A 11 -4.11 10.28 6.71
CA ALA A 11 -4.96 9.09 6.72
C ALA A 11 -4.41 7.98 7.61
N ILE A 12 -3.08 7.79 7.61
CA ILE A 12 -2.40 6.83 8.47
C ILE A 12 -2.46 7.29 9.94
N GLU A 13 -2.19 8.56 10.22
CA GLU A 13 -2.29 9.13 11.58
C GLU A 13 -3.69 8.91 12.17
N ASN A 14 -4.74 9.21 11.41
CA ASN A 14 -6.12 9.00 11.86
C ASN A 14 -6.43 7.51 12.11
N ALA A 15 -6.03 6.61 11.20
CA ALA A 15 -6.27 5.19 11.36
C ALA A 15 -5.56 4.60 12.59
N VAL A 16 -4.35 5.08 12.89
CA VAL A 16 -3.61 4.68 14.11
C VAL A 16 -4.32 5.19 15.36
N CYS A 17 -4.77 6.45 15.37
CA CYS A 17 -5.54 7.01 16.49
C CYS A 17 -6.84 6.23 16.73
N ASP A 18 -7.60 5.93 15.68
CA ASP A 18 -8.84 5.16 15.76
C ASP A 18 -8.60 3.77 16.35
N GLN A 19 -7.51 3.09 15.97
CA GLN A 19 -7.16 1.78 16.51
C GLN A 19 -6.71 1.82 17.97
N LEU A 20 -5.97 2.86 18.37
CA LEU A 20 -5.55 3.06 19.75
C LEU A 20 -6.78 3.32 20.65
N GLU A 21 -7.69 4.19 20.19
CA GLU A 21 -8.93 4.49 20.91
C GLU A 21 -9.83 3.25 21.02
N ALA A 22 -10.00 2.49 19.94
CA ALA A 22 -10.72 1.21 19.94
C ALA A 22 -10.11 0.17 20.90
N SER A 23 -8.79 0.24 21.13
CA SER A 23 -8.06 -0.61 22.07
C SER A 23 -8.10 -0.09 23.52
N GLY A 24 -8.79 1.02 23.78
CA GLY A 24 -8.87 1.66 25.09
C GLY A 24 -7.61 2.41 25.51
N ILE A 25 -6.68 2.64 24.58
CA ILE A 25 -5.41 3.32 24.81
C ILE A 25 -5.60 4.81 24.51
N LYS A 26 -5.56 5.65 25.55
CA LYS A 26 -5.61 7.12 25.44
C LYS A 26 -4.21 7.76 25.42
N ALA A 27 -3.26 7.09 24.78
CA ALA A 27 -1.90 7.60 24.64
C ALA A 27 -1.75 8.28 23.27
N ASP A 28 -0.94 9.33 23.22
CA ASP A 28 -0.54 9.90 21.93
C ASP A 28 0.19 8.83 21.09
N PRO A 29 0.07 8.86 19.75
CA PRO A 29 0.63 7.87 18.83
C PRO A 29 2.15 8.07 18.63
N PHE A 30 2.89 8.22 19.71
CA PHE A 30 4.34 8.24 19.75
C PHE A 30 4.86 6.94 20.35
N ARG A 31 5.98 6.47 19.81
CA ARG A 31 6.75 5.39 20.42
C ARG A 31 7.44 5.90 21.69
N LEU A 32 7.82 4.98 22.57
CA LEU A 32 8.54 5.28 23.82
C LEU A 32 9.92 5.92 23.58
N ASP A 33 10.47 5.80 22.36
CA ASP A 33 11.73 6.40 21.92
C ASP A 33 11.56 7.83 21.34
N GLY A 34 10.33 8.34 21.26
CA GLY A 34 10.02 9.68 20.77
C GLY A 34 9.77 9.77 19.26
N GLU A 35 9.88 8.66 18.52
CA GLU A 35 9.53 8.62 17.10
C GLU A 35 8.02 8.55 16.87
N LYS A 36 7.54 9.21 15.82
CA LYS A 36 6.15 9.10 15.39
C LYS A 36 5.92 7.70 14.84
N ILE A 37 4.90 7.00 15.34
CA ILE A 37 4.50 5.66 14.83
C ILE A 37 4.28 5.70 13.31
N VAL A 38 3.78 6.82 12.79
CA VAL A 38 3.56 7.01 11.35
C VAL A 38 4.84 7.02 10.52
N GLN A 39 5.95 7.55 11.04
CA GLN A 39 7.23 7.50 10.33
C GLN A 39 7.70 6.06 10.14
N VAL A 40 7.61 5.24 11.19
CA VAL A 40 7.96 3.81 11.13
C VAL A 40 7.04 3.05 10.16
N ILE A 41 5.73 3.36 10.16
CA ILE A 41 4.78 2.74 9.22
C ILE A 41 5.13 3.11 7.78
N LEU A 42 5.48 4.36 7.51
CA LEU A 42 5.86 4.82 6.17
C LEU A 42 7.15 4.16 5.68
N GLU A 43 8.16 4.02 6.55
CA GLU A 43 9.39 3.29 6.24
C GLU A 43 9.12 1.81 5.94
N GLN A 44 8.28 1.16 6.76
CA GLN A 44 7.90 -0.23 6.54
C GLN A 44 7.09 -0.42 5.26
N LEU A 45 6.20 0.52 4.92
CA LEU A 45 5.40 0.49 3.70
C LEU A 45 6.20 0.83 2.44
N GLY A 46 7.38 1.47 2.58
CA GLY A 46 8.25 1.82 1.45
C GLY A 46 8.67 0.61 0.62
N ASP A 47 8.76 -0.57 1.24
CA ASP A 47 9.09 -1.83 0.57
C ASP A 47 7.87 -2.55 -0.03
N TYR A 48 6.65 -2.06 0.22
CA TYR A 48 5.41 -2.67 -0.23
C TYR A 48 4.78 -1.92 -1.39
N VAL A 49 4.16 -2.69 -2.27
CA VAL A 49 3.42 -2.15 -3.41
C VAL A 49 1.95 -2.04 -3.03
N VAL A 50 1.39 -0.85 -3.14
CA VAL A 50 -0.05 -0.66 -2.97
C VAL A 50 -0.77 -1.17 -4.21
N VAL A 51 -1.46 -2.30 -4.06
CA VAL A 51 -2.28 -2.88 -5.12
C VAL A 51 -3.75 -2.51 -4.89
N PRO A 52 -4.45 -1.94 -5.89
CA PRO A 52 -5.88 -1.71 -5.80
C PRO A 52 -6.65 -2.98 -5.44
N LYS A 53 -7.67 -2.84 -4.59
CA LYS A 53 -8.53 -3.98 -4.18
C LYS A 53 -9.27 -4.59 -5.37
N GLU A 54 -9.74 -3.75 -6.28
CA GLU A 54 -10.32 -4.15 -7.56
C GLU A 54 -9.30 -3.85 -8.66
N PRO A 55 -9.01 -4.80 -9.57
CA PRO A 55 -8.04 -4.59 -10.63
C PRO A 55 -8.51 -3.47 -11.58
N THR A 56 -7.60 -2.56 -11.93
CA THR A 56 -7.88 -1.50 -12.89
C THR A 56 -7.88 -2.02 -14.32
N GLU A 57 -8.48 -1.28 -15.25
CA GLU A 57 -8.50 -1.65 -16.67
C GLU A 57 -7.08 -1.80 -17.25
N ALA A 58 -6.14 -0.94 -16.81
CA ALA A 58 -4.73 -1.04 -17.20
C ALA A 58 -4.08 -2.35 -16.72
N MET A 59 -4.35 -2.77 -15.49
CA MET A 59 -3.88 -4.06 -14.95
C MET A 59 -4.43 -5.23 -15.76
N LEU A 60 -5.75 -5.23 -16.02
CA LEU A 60 -6.42 -6.30 -16.77
C LEU A 60 -5.91 -6.39 -18.20
N ARG A 61 -5.70 -5.24 -18.85
CA ARG A 61 -5.14 -5.19 -20.20
C ARG A 61 -3.71 -5.74 -20.25
N ALA A 62 -2.85 -5.33 -19.30
CA ALA A 62 -1.48 -5.82 -19.23
C ALA A 62 -1.41 -7.34 -18.99
N ALA A 63 -2.27 -7.88 -18.11
CA ALA A 63 -2.39 -9.32 -17.93
C ALA A 63 -2.83 -10.03 -19.22
N ASN A 64 -3.85 -9.51 -19.90
CA ASN A 64 -4.39 -10.12 -21.11
C ASN A 64 -3.37 -10.12 -22.25
N ASP A 65 -2.67 -9.00 -22.46
CA ASP A 65 -1.60 -8.89 -23.45
C ASP A 65 -0.46 -9.86 -23.12
N HIS A 66 -0.09 -10.02 -21.85
CA HIS A 66 0.93 -10.98 -21.43
C HIS A 66 0.50 -12.43 -21.69
N VAL A 67 -0.75 -12.78 -21.39
CA VAL A 67 -1.31 -14.12 -21.65
C VAL A 67 -1.40 -14.44 -23.13
N MET A 68 -1.75 -13.46 -23.97
CA MET A 68 -1.87 -13.67 -25.42
C MET A 68 -0.51 -13.77 -26.12
N ASN A 69 0.49 -13.07 -25.62
CA ASN A 69 1.81 -12.99 -26.26
C ASN A 69 2.85 -13.97 -25.68
N THR A 70 2.56 -14.63 -24.56
CA THR A 70 3.48 -15.56 -23.90
C THR A 70 2.78 -16.80 -23.37
N HIS A 71 3.52 -17.86 -23.04
CA HIS A 71 2.99 -18.99 -22.26
C HIS A 71 2.89 -18.63 -20.77
N ALA A 72 2.08 -17.61 -20.47
CA ALA A 72 1.95 -17.04 -19.15
C ALA A 72 1.41 -18.07 -18.14
N THR A 73 2.05 -18.13 -16.98
CA THR A 73 1.46 -18.75 -15.78
C THR A 73 0.57 -17.74 -15.06
N PRO A 74 -0.39 -18.18 -14.23
CA PRO A 74 -1.20 -17.28 -13.39
C PRO A 74 -0.34 -16.31 -12.56
N PHE A 75 0.79 -16.80 -12.02
CA PHE A 75 1.74 -15.99 -11.28
C PHE A 75 2.39 -14.90 -12.15
N SER A 76 2.85 -15.25 -13.36
CA SER A 76 3.47 -14.28 -14.26
C SER A 76 2.49 -13.22 -14.76
N ALA A 77 1.22 -13.59 -15.00
CA ALA A 77 0.18 -12.63 -15.36
C ALA A 77 -0.10 -11.65 -14.21
N TYR A 78 -0.20 -12.16 -12.97
CA TYR A 78 -0.40 -11.32 -11.79
C TYR A 78 0.79 -10.36 -11.54
N LYS A 79 2.03 -10.81 -11.78
CA LYS A 79 3.22 -9.93 -11.68
C LYS A 79 3.12 -8.74 -12.63
N VAL A 80 2.77 -8.99 -13.90
CA VAL A 80 2.63 -7.93 -14.91
C VAL A 80 1.46 -7.00 -14.59
N MET A 81 0.37 -7.51 -13.99
CA MET A 81 -0.72 -6.65 -13.49
C MET A 81 -0.22 -5.65 -12.46
N ILE A 82 0.62 -6.09 -11.51
CA ILE A 82 1.16 -5.21 -10.46
C ILE A 82 2.13 -4.19 -11.07
N GLU A 83 3.01 -4.62 -11.96
CA GLU A 83 4.00 -3.75 -12.61
C GLU A 83 3.32 -2.66 -13.48
N ALA A 84 2.16 -2.94 -14.07
CA ALA A 84 1.42 -1.99 -14.90
C ALA A 84 0.88 -0.76 -14.14
N VAL A 85 0.89 -0.78 -12.80
CA VAL A 85 0.42 0.33 -11.95
C VAL A 85 1.52 0.91 -11.05
N GLN A 86 2.75 0.44 -11.23
CA GLN A 86 3.94 0.99 -10.60
C GLN A 86 4.58 2.00 -11.57
N GLU A 87 4.29 3.28 -11.40
CA GLU A 87 5.09 4.38 -11.97
C GLU A 87 6.33 4.65 -11.12
#